data_AF-A0A2H0U5B0-F1
#
_entry.id   AF-A0A2H0U5B0-F1
#
_cell.length_a   1.000
_cell.length_b   1.000
_cell.length_c   1.000
_cell.angle_alpha   90.00
_cell.angle_beta   90.00
_cell.angle_gamma   90.00
#
_symmetry.space_group_name_H-M   'P 1'
#
loop_
_entity.id
_entity.type
_entity.pdbx_description
1 polymer ?
#
loop_
_entity_poly.entity_id
_entity_poly.type
_entity_poly.pdbx_seq_one_letter_code
_entity_poly.pdbx_strand_id
1 'polypeptide(L)'
;MQSVGKILKRFDPTKDKYISRDFQAFGIYLSEEMNDYKHRGMWIKLAKTNHRALLEKALSFVKDSTADNKIGLFLWKLKQIKNEKNNTK
;
A
#
# COMPACT_ATOMS: atom_id res chain seq x y z
N MET A 1 3.62 -34.54 -3.61
CA MET A 1 2.88 -33.43 -2.95
C MET A 1 3.05 -33.53 -1.45
N GLN A 2 3.25 -32.42 -0.74
CA GLN A 2 3.29 -32.44 0.74
C GLN A 2 1.85 -32.60 1.28
N SER A 3 1.67 -33.33 2.40
CA SER A 3 0.35 -33.45 3.02
C SER A 3 -0.06 -32.14 3.69
N VAL A 4 -1.35 -31.81 3.65
CA VAL A 4 -1.92 -30.60 4.28
C VAL A 4 -1.57 -30.53 5.77
N GLY A 5 -1.62 -31.66 6.48
CA GLY A 5 -1.23 -31.72 7.89
C GLY A 5 0.23 -31.33 8.16
N LYS A 6 1.16 -31.60 7.22
CA LYS A 6 2.57 -31.17 7.34
C LYS A 6 2.75 -29.67 7.10
N ILE A 7 1.90 -29.07 6.27
CA ILE A 7 1.90 -27.63 5.99
C ILE A 7 1.38 -26.86 7.21
N LEU A 8 0.26 -27.32 7.79
CA LEU A 8 -0.36 -26.68 8.96
C LEU A 8 0.53 -26.68 10.20
N LYS A 9 1.40 -27.69 10.39
CA LYS A 9 2.38 -27.71 11.49
C LYS A 9 3.35 -26.54 11.50
N ARG A 10 3.55 -25.86 10.36
CA ARG A 10 4.46 -24.70 10.24
C ARG A 10 3.71 -23.38 10.14
N PHE A 11 2.38 -23.41 10.12
CA PHE A 11 1.55 -22.23 10.01
C PHE A 11 1.37 -21.59 11.39
N ASP A 12 1.73 -20.31 11.50
CA ASP A 12 1.47 -19.50 12.69
C ASP A 12 0.38 -18.48 12.33
N PRO A 13 -0.83 -18.60 12.88
CA PRO A 13 -1.93 -17.67 12.57
C PRO A 13 -1.67 -16.24 13.07
N THR A 14 -0.71 -16.06 13.97
CA THR A 14 -0.37 -14.75 14.55
C THR A 14 0.74 -14.02 13.80
N LYS A 15 1.46 -14.72 12.92
CA LYS A 15 2.62 -14.19 12.21
C LYS A 15 2.52 -14.46 10.73
N ASP A 16 2.44 -13.39 9.96
CA ASP A 16 2.58 -13.50 8.52
C ASP A 16 4.06 -13.76 8.15
N LYS A 17 4.28 -14.66 7.19
CA LYS A 17 5.61 -15.05 6.72
C LYS A 17 6.33 -13.92 5.97
N TYR A 18 5.58 -13.07 5.27
CA TYR A 18 6.09 -12.05 4.35
C TYR A 18 5.86 -10.62 4.85
N ILE A 19 4.85 -10.42 5.69
CA ILE A 19 4.50 -9.12 6.28
C ILE A 19 5.03 -9.06 7.72
N SER A 20 6.17 -8.39 7.89
CA SER A 20 6.83 -8.23 9.18
C SER A 20 6.72 -6.81 9.76
N ARG A 21 6.34 -5.83 8.94
CA ARG A 21 6.32 -4.41 9.29
C ARG A 21 5.05 -3.75 8.78
N ASP A 22 4.57 -2.74 9.52
CA ASP A 22 3.33 -2.02 9.20
C ASP A 22 3.32 -1.41 7.79
N PHE A 23 4.45 -0.85 7.32
CA PHE A 23 4.50 -0.29 5.97
C PHE A 23 4.39 -1.36 4.86
N GLN A 24 4.74 -2.62 5.15
CA GLN A 24 4.55 -3.72 4.20
C GLN A 24 3.06 -4.04 4.10
N ALA A 25 2.38 -4.20 5.24
CA ALA A 25 0.93 -4.40 5.29
C ALA A 25 0.18 -3.26 4.58
N PHE A 26 0.57 -2.01 4.87
CA PHE A 26 -0.04 -0.84 4.25
C PHE A 26 0.25 -0.74 2.76
N GLY A 27 1.45 -1.12 2.31
CA GLY A 27 1.76 -1.20 0.88
C GLY A 27 0.94 -2.26 0.15
N ILE A 28 0.69 -3.42 0.78
CA ILE A 28 -0.23 -4.43 0.23
C ILE A 28 -1.65 -3.87 0.14
N TYR A 29 -2.16 -3.28 1.21
CA TYR A 29 -3.48 -2.66 1.23
C TYR A 29 -3.66 -1.60 0.13
N LEU A 30 -2.67 -0.72 -0.09
CA LEU A 30 -2.72 0.25 -1.19
C LEU A 30 -2.79 -0.44 -2.57
N SER A 31 -2.05 -1.52 -2.75
CA SER A 31 -2.07 -2.27 -4.01
C SER A 31 -3.41 -2.96 -4.27
N GLU A 32 -4.07 -3.44 -3.23
CA GLU A 32 -5.41 -4.06 -3.31
C GLU A 32 -6.48 -3.02 -3.63
N GLU A 33 -6.43 -1.86 -2.96
CA GLU A 33 -7.38 -0.76 -3.20
C GLU A 33 -7.31 -0.25 -4.65
N MET A 34 -6.12 -0.27 -5.24
CA MET A 34 -5.88 0.15 -6.62
C MET A 34 -6.02 -1.00 -7.64
N ASN A 35 -6.41 -2.20 -7.20
CA ASN A 35 -6.45 -3.42 -8.01
C ASN A 35 -5.14 -3.69 -8.78
N ASP A 36 -4.00 -3.36 -8.18
CA ASP A 36 -2.65 -3.42 -8.76
C ASP A 36 -1.71 -4.30 -7.91
N TYR A 37 -2.22 -5.45 -7.49
CA TYR A 37 -1.47 -6.41 -6.67
C TYR A 37 -0.21 -6.93 -7.39
N LYS A 38 -0.20 -6.94 -8.73
CA LYS A 38 0.95 -7.32 -9.56
C LYS A 38 2.18 -6.47 -9.21
N HIS A 39 2.00 -5.16 -8.96
CA HIS A 39 3.08 -4.24 -8.62
C HIS A 39 3.15 -3.91 -7.13
N ARG A 40 2.66 -4.81 -6.24
CA ARG A 40 2.70 -4.63 -4.77
C ARG A 40 4.06 -4.21 -4.21
N GLY A 41 5.17 -4.64 -4.81
CA GLY A 41 6.52 -4.22 -4.40
C GLY A 41 6.77 -2.72 -4.55
N MET A 42 6.22 -2.10 -5.60
CA MET A 42 6.25 -0.64 -5.80
C MET A 42 5.46 0.06 -4.68
N TRP A 43 4.27 -0.43 -4.36
CA TRP A 43 3.42 0.12 -3.30
C TRP A 43 4.07 0.01 -1.91
N ILE A 44 4.69 -1.13 -1.60
CA ILE A 44 5.48 -1.30 -0.36
C ILE A 44 6.66 -0.33 -0.31
N LYS A 45 7.40 -0.14 -1.41
CA LYS A 45 8.49 0.83 -1.47
C LYS A 45 7.99 2.25 -1.26
N LEU A 46 6.82 2.57 -1.81
CA LEU A 46 6.17 3.86 -1.66
C LEU A 46 5.72 4.10 -0.21
N ALA A 47 5.16 3.08 0.45
CA ALA A 47 4.81 3.10 1.88
C ALA A 47 6.03 3.20 2.80
N LYS A 48 7.16 2.58 2.42
CA LYS A 48 8.42 2.65 3.19
C LYS A 48 9.08 4.03 3.13
N THR A 49 8.94 4.74 2.02
CA THR A 49 9.67 6.00 1.75
C THR A 49 8.86 7.26 2.10
N ASN A 50 7.55 7.15 2.22
CA ASN A 50 6.66 8.27 2.48
C ASN A 50 5.96 8.10 3.82
N HIS A 51 5.72 9.21 4.51
CA HIS A 51 4.96 9.19 5.76
C HIS A 51 3.52 8.73 5.48
N ARG A 52 3.03 7.78 6.29
CA ARG A 52 1.69 7.16 6.15
C ARG A 52 0.56 8.17 5.97
N ALA A 53 0.55 9.22 6.79
CA ALA A 53 -0.45 10.29 6.72
C ALA A 53 -0.58 10.93 5.32
N LEU A 54 0.53 11.06 4.56
CA LEU A 54 0.49 11.62 3.20
C LEU A 54 -0.21 10.66 2.23
N LEU A 55 0.04 9.37 2.39
CA LEU A 55 -0.52 8.31 1.57
C LEU A 55 -2.00 8.11 1.86
N GLU A 56 -2.40 8.13 3.13
CA GLU A 56 -3.82 8.05 3.52
C GLU A 56 -4.62 9.25 3.02
N LYS A 57 -4.04 10.46 3.08
CA LYS A 57 -4.67 11.66 2.52
C LYS A 57 -4.86 11.56 1.00
N ALA A 58 -3.86 11.05 0.28
CA ALA A 58 -3.97 10.80 -1.15
C ALA A 58 -4.98 9.68 -1.46
N LEU A 59 -5.01 8.62 -0.66
CA LEU A 59 -5.92 7.49 -0.81
C LEU A 59 -7.37 7.92 -0.63
N SER A 60 -7.69 8.66 0.44
CA SER A 60 -9.03 9.17 0.71
C SER A 60 -9.56 9.96 -0.48
N PHE A 61 -8.74 10.86 -1.04
CA PHE A 61 -9.11 11.64 -2.22
C PHE A 61 -9.43 10.78 -3.44
N VAL A 62 -8.69 9.68 -3.65
CA VAL A 62 -8.92 8.78 -4.79
C VAL A 62 -10.15 7.89 -4.57
N LYS A 63 -10.42 7.47 -3.32
CA LYS A 63 -11.61 6.68 -2.99
C LYS A 63 -12.90 7.44 -3.32
N ASP A 64 -12.91 8.74 -3.08
CA ASP A 64 -14.06 9.61 -3.37
C ASP A 64 -14.17 9.97 -4.87
N SER A 65 -13.18 9.59 -5.69
CA SER A 65 -13.14 9.95 -7.11
C SER A 65 -13.79 8.89 -8.00
N THR A 66 -14.41 9.34 -9.09
CA THR A 66 -14.93 8.50 -10.17
C THR A 66 -13.93 8.34 -11.33
N ALA A 67 -12.66 8.67 -11.10
CA ALA A 67 -11.66 8.67 -12.17
C ALA A 67 -11.35 7.25 -12.66
N ASP A 68 -11.23 7.09 -13.99
CA ASP A 68 -10.88 5.81 -14.61
C ASP A 68 -9.47 5.37 -14.21
N ASN A 69 -8.51 6.31 -14.17
CA ASN A 69 -7.13 6.04 -13.77
C ASN A 69 -6.85 6.45 -12.32
N LYS A 70 -7.29 5.60 -11.39
CA LYS A 70 -7.09 5.80 -9.94
C LYS A 70 -5.62 5.85 -9.53
N ILE A 71 -4.75 5.05 -10.16
CA ILE A 71 -3.32 5.01 -9.86
C ILE A 71 -2.65 6.32 -10.24
N GLY A 72 -2.93 6.82 -11.45
CA GLY A 72 -2.43 8.11 -11.92
C GLY A 72 -2.89 9.26 -11.03
N LEU A 73 -4.18 9.25 -10.65
CA LEU A 73 -4.75 10.25 -9.75
C LEU A 73 -4.07 10.23 -8.37
N PHE A 74 -3.82 9.03 -7.83
CA PHE A 74 -3.11 8.85 -6.56
C PHE A 74 -1.71 9.47 -6.60
N LEU A 75 -0.92 9.13 -7.62
CA LEU A 75 0.45 9.62 -7.76
C LEU A 75 0.49 11.13 -7.97
N TRP A 76 -0.42 11.67 -8.78
CA TRP A 76 -0.59 13.11 -8.96
C TRP A 76 -0.93 13.80 -7.63
N LYS A 77 -1.92 13.28 -6.89
CA LYS A 77 -2.35 13.87 -5.62
C LYS A 77 -1.24 13.82 -4.56
N LEU A 78 -0.52 12.70 -4.48
CA LEU A 78 0.63 12.56 -3.59
C LEU A 78 1.73 13.58 -3.91
N LYS A 79 2.01 13.84 -5.19
CA LYS A 79 2.95 14.88 -5.62
C LYS A 79 2.45 16.27 -5.22
N GLN A 80 1.17 16.57 -5.42
CA GLN A 80 0.56 17.83 -5.02
C GLN A 80 0.75 18.09 -3.51
N ILE A 81 0.38 17.13 -2.66
CA ILE A 81 0.48 17.27 -1.19
C ILE A 81 1.93 17.51 -0.75
N LYS A 82 2.90 16.84 -1.38
CA LYS A 82 4.33 17.06 -1.10
C LYS A 82 4.79 18.47 -1.45
N ASN A 83 4.35 18.99 -2.60
CA ASN A 83 4.69 20.34 -3.04
C ASN A 83 4.09 21.39 -2.11
N GLU A 84 2.82 21.23 -1.70
CA GLU A 84 2.17 22.10 -0.72
C GLU A 84 2.97 22.16 0.59
N LYS A 85 3.40 21.00 1.10
CA LYS A 85 4.22 20.93 2.32
C LYS A 85 5.57 21.64 2.19
N ASN A 86 6.17 21.64 0.99
CA ASN A 86 7.44 22.31 0.74
C ASN A 86 7.28 23.83 0.62
N ASN A 87 6.16 24.31 0.07
CA ASN A 87 5.88 25.75 -0.05
C ASN A 87 5.45 26.41 1.26
N THR A 88 5.08 25.61 2.27
CA THR A 88 4.68 26.10 3.60
C THR A 88 5.87 26.18 4.58
N LYS A 89 7.08 25.87 4.10
CA LYS A 89 8.34 26.05 4.83
C LYS A 89 9.04 27.31 4.36
#